data_AF-A0AAW2V6M4-F1
#
_entry.id   AF-A0AAW2V6M4-F1
#
_cell.length_a   1.000
_cell.length_b   1.000
_cell.length_c   1.000
_cell.angle_alpha   90.00
_cell.angle_beta   90.00
_cell.angle_gamma   90.00
#
_symmetry.space_group_name_H-M   'P 1'
#
loop_
_entity.id
_entity.type
_entity.pdbx_description
1 polymer ?
#
loop_
_entity_poly.entity_id
_entity_poly.type
_entity_poly.pdbx_seq_one_letter_code
_entity_poly.pdbx_strand_id
1 'polypeptide(L)'
;MTILPPVFLLILTFSSYTSLAAPTLNATDFIRTNCQITLYPQLCYHSLAGYANAVQQDPARLARVAVALSLSRAKSMTLYVANLSRQADYAAEPRALRPARLLQPLG
;
A
#
# COMPACT_ATOMS: atom_id res chain seq x y z
N MET A 1 39.77 -2.09 1.60
CA MET A 1 39.46 -0.79 0.98
C MET A 1 38.08 -0.88 0.35
N THR A 2 37.03 -0.68 1.15
CA THR A 2 35.64 -0.82 0.70
C THR A 2 35.22 0.44 -0.05
N ILE A 3 34.95 0.29 -1.35
CA ILE A 3 34.39 1.34 -2.20
C ILE A 3 32.93 1.52 -1.77
N LEU A 4 32.64 2.63 -1.11
CA LEU A 4 31.29 3.02 -0.77
C LEU A 4 30.57 3.38 -2.08
N PRO A 5 29.55 2.63 -2.52
CA PRO A 5 28.93 2.85 -3.82
C PRO A 5 28.34 4.26 -3.89
N PRO A 6 28.35 4.92 -5.06
CA PRO A 6 27.79 6.28 -5.24
C PRO A 6 26.31 6.37 -4.83
N VAL A 7 25.63 5.22 -4.75
CA VAL A 7 24.30 5.05 -4.19
C VAL A 7 24.24 5.50 -2.73
N PHE A 8 25.24 5.17 -1.90
CA PHE A 8 25.25 5.49 -0.46
C PHE A 8 25.35 7.00 -0.20
N LEU A 9 26.14 7.72 -1.00
CA LEU A 9 26.24 9.18 -0.95
C LEU A 9 24.90 9.85 -1.33
N LEU A 10 24.16 9.24 -2.25
CA LEU A 10 22.84 9.73 -2.67
C LEU A 10 21.77 9.57 -1.57
N ILE A 11 21.93 8.62 -0.63
CA ILE A 11 21.00 8.42 0.50
C ILE A 11 21.28 9.38 1.66
N LEU A 12 22.54 9.79 1.84
CA LEU A 12 22.95 10.70 2.91
C LEU A 12 22.49 12.14 2.65
N THR A 13 22.43 12.59 1.40
CA THR A 13 21.90 13.92 1.04
C THR A 13 20.40 14.05 1.29
N PHE A 14 19.66 12.94 1.27
CA PHE A 14 18.23 12.90 1.63
C PHE A 14 17.96 13.05 3.14
N SER A 15 18.97 12.89 4.00
CA SER A 15 18.78 12.86 5.46
C SER A 15 18.77 14.25 6.11
N SER A 16 19.16 15.29 5.38
CA SER A 16 19.28 16.66 5.89
C SER A 16 18.08 17.54 5.52
N TYR A 17 16.85 17.04 5.72
CA TYR A 17 15.65 17.88 5.68
C TYR A 17 15.21 18.21 7.10
N THR A 18 15.68 19.35 7.59
CA THR A 18 15.14 19.96 8.82
C THR A 18 13.73 20.47 8.51
N SER A 19 12.71 19.67 8.85
CA SER A 19 11.31 20.03 8.64
C SER A 19 10.82 20.94 9.78
N LEU A 20 10.65 22.22 9.46
CA LEU A 20 9.89 23.15 10.29
C LEU A 20 8.41 22.84 10.06
N ALA A 21 7.70 22.39 11.10
CA ALA A 21 6.30 21.98 11.00
C ALA A 21 5.42 23.16 10.55
N ALA A 22 5.13 23.21 9.25
CA ALA A 22 4.27 24.20 8.63
C ALA A 22 2.78 23.77 8.78
N PRO A 23 1.83 24.71 8.74
CA PRO A 23 0.40 24.42 8.96
C PRO A 23 -0.13 23.35 8.00
N THR A 24 -1.14 22.60 8.45
CA THR A 24 -1.73 21.41 7.80
C THR A 24 -2.20 21.62 6.35
N LEU A 25 -2.58 22.86 5.98
CA LEU A 25 -2.85 23.26 4.59
C LEU A 25 -1.69 22.91 3.66
N ASN A 26 -0.46 23.14 4.11
CA ASN A 26 0.74 22.87 3.34
C ASN A 26 1.02 21.36 3.19
N ALA A 27 0.51 20.51 4.09
CA ALA A 27 0.69 19.07 4.04
C ALA A 27 -0.20 18.39 2.99
N THR A 28 -1.43 18.86 2.83
CA THR A 28 -2.31 18.39 1.74
C THR A 28 -1.83 18.87 0.37
N ASP A 29 -1.28 20.08 0.28
CA ASP A 29 -0.70 20.58 -0.97
C ASP A 29 0.58 19.84 -1.34
N PHE A 30 1.41 19.50 -0.35
CA PHE A 30 2.56 18.62 -0.57
C PHE A 30 2.14 17.27 -1.16
N ILE A 31 1.08 16.64 -0.64
CA ILE A 31 0.54 15.40 -1.22
C ILE A 31 0.04 15.65 -2.65
N ARG A 32 -0.68 16.74 -2.90
CA ARG A 32 -1.20 17.10 -4.24
C ARG A 32 -0.07 17.21 -5.27
N THR A 33 1.01 17.92 -4.94
CA THR A 33 2.18 18.07 -5.82
C THR A 33 2.85 16.72 -6.11
N ASN A 34 3.09 15.90 -5.08
CA ASN A 34 3.71 14.59 -5.27
C ASN A 34 2.80 13.60 -6.04
N CYS A 35 1.48 13.72 -5.89
CA CYS A 35 0.52 12.90 -6.63
C CYS A 35 0.40 13.30 -8.10
N GLN A 36 0.71 14.55 -8.47
CA GLN A 36 0.55 15.06 -9.84
C GLN A 36 1.43 14.32 -10.87
N ILE A 37 2.59 13.81 -10.45
CA ILE A 37 3.52 13.06 -11.30
C ILE A 37 3.20 11.55 -11.37
N THR A 38 2.17 11.10 -10.65
CA THR A 38 1.76 9.68 -10.67
C THR A 38 0.82 9.38 -11.83
N LEU A 39 0.70 8.10 -12.20
CA LEU A 39 -0.22 7.67 -13.26
C LEU A 39 -1.70 7.94 -12.93
N TYR A 40 -2.05 7.98 -11.63
CA TYR A 40 -3.43 8.20 -11.17
C TYR A 40 -3.49 9.33 -10.13
N PRO A 41 -3.35 10.61 -10.53
CA PRO A 41 -3.22 11.73 -9.59
C PRO A 41 -4.39 11.88 -8.63
N GLN A 42 -5.62 11.74 -9.14
CA GLN A 42 -6.83 11.86 -8.32
C GLN A 42 -6.97 10.74 -7.30
N LEU A 43 -6.64 9.50 -7.69
CA LEU A 43 -6.67 8.35 -6.80
C LEU A 43 -5.58 8.46 -5.72
N CYS A 44 -4.38 8.88 -6.11
CA CYS A 44 -3.27 9.13 -5.20
C CYS A 44 -3.67 10.16 -4.13
N TYR A 45 -4.19 11.31 -4.54
CA TYR A 45 -4.60 12.36 -3.62
C TYR A 45 -5.70 11.90 -2.66
N HIS A 46 -6.80 11.33 -3.17
CA HIS A 46 -7.89 10.84 -2.32
C HIS A 46 -7.44 9.75 -1.35
N SER A 47 -6.51 8.90 -1.78
CA SER A 47 -5.96 7.83 -0.94
C SER A 47 -5.11 8.36 0.21
N LEU A 48 -4.41 9.47 0.02
CA LEU A 48 -3.37 9.97 0.92
C LEU A 48 -3.76 11.24 1.69
N ALA A 49 -4.75 12.01 1.24
CA ALA A 49 -5.12 13.29 1.84
C ALA A 49 -5.47 13.17 3.34
N GLY A 50 -6.15 12.10 3.74
CA GLY A 50 -6.46 11.82 5.15
C GLY A 50 -5.23 11.51 6.02
N TYR A 51 -4.07 11.26 5.41
CA TYR A 51 -2.81 10.97 6.08
C TYR A 51 -1.83 12.15 6.08
N ALA A 52 -2.27 13.36 5.68
CA ALA A 52 -1.43 14.56 5.61
C ALA A 52 -0.63 14.83 6.91
N ASN A 53 -1.28 14.64 8.07
CA ASN A 53 -0.64 14.79 9.38
C ASN A 53 0.46 13.75 9.66
N ALA A 54 0.35 12.54 9.10
CA ALA A 54 1.38 11.50 9.21
C ALA A 54 2.54 11.74 8.23
N VAL A 55 2.24 12.34 7.06
CA VAL A 55 3.22 12.66 6.02
C VAL A 55 4.12 13.83 6.43
N GLN A 56 3.61 14.87 7.10
CA GLN A 56 4.38 16.04 7.59
C GLN A 56 5.34 16.65 6.53
N GLN A 57 4.91 16.67 5.27
CA GLN A 57 5.71 17.17 4.13
C GLN A 57 7.05 16.45 3.91
N ASP A 58 7.18 15.21 4.39
CA ASP A 58 8.37 14.39 4.23
C ASP A 58 8.11 13.32 3.14
N PRO A 59 8.92 13.30 2.05
CA PRO A 59 8.73 12.36 0.96
C PRO A 59 8.97 10.90 1.38
N ALA A 60 9.86 10.63 2.34
CA ALA A 60 10.09 9.29 2.86
C ALA A 60 8.91 8.82 3.74
N ARG A 61 8.25 9.73 4.45
CA ARG A 61 6.98 9.41 5.15
C ARG A 61 5.85 9.17 4.17
N LEU A 62 5.73 9.99 3.12
CA LEU A 62 4.75 9.81 2.06
C LEU A 62 4.87 8.41 1.43
N ALA A 63 6.08 7.99 1.06
CA ALA A 63 6.34 6.67 0.51
C ALA A 63 5.95 5.55 1.47
N ARG A 64 6.33 5.65 2.76
CA ARG A 64 5.96 4.65 3.78
C ARG A 64 4.45 4.52 3.96
N VAL A 65 3.74 5.65 4.02
CA VAL A 65 2.27 5.65 4.12
C VAL A 65 1.66 5.01 2.86
N ALA A 66 2.13 5.38 1.67
CA ALA A 66 1.63 4.81 0.40
C ALA A 66 1.82 3.28 0.34
N VAL A 67 2.99 2.78 0.73
CA VAL A 67 3.27 1.34 0.80
C VAL A 67 2.36 0.64 1.81
N ALA A 68 2.21 1.20 3.01
CA ALA A 68 1.33 0.64 4.04
C ALA A 68 -0.14 0.57 3.58
N LEU A 69 -0.62 1.63 2.90
CA LEU A 69 -1.96 1.67 2.35
C LEU A 69 -2.17 0.62 1.26
N SER A 70 -1.21 0.47 0.34
CA SER A 70 -1.25 -0.55 -0.71
C SER A 70 -1.29 -1.95 -0.13
N LEU A 71 -0.47 -2.23 0.89
CA LEU A 71 -0.47 -3.52 1.57
C LEU A 71 -1.81 -3.81 2.27
N SER A 72 -2.38 -2.81 2.96
CA SER A 72 -3.68 -2.94 3.63
C SER A 72 -4.81 -3.25 2.64
N ARG A 73 -4.84 -2.53 1.51
CA ARG A 73 -5.82 -2.78 0.43
C ARG A 73 -5.62 -4.15 -0.22
N ALA A 74 -4.38 -4.56 -0.48
CA ALA A 74 -4.07 -5.87 -1.04
C ALA A 74 -4.59 -6.99 -0.14
N LYS A 75 -4.35 -6.92 1.17
CA LYS A 75 -4.90 -7.88 2.14
C LYS A 75 -6.43 -7.92 2.14
N SER A 76 -7.07 -6.75 2.12
CA SER A 76 -8.53 -6.64 2.06
C SER A 76 -9.09 -7.26 0.77
N MET A 77 -8.41 -7.06 -0.35
CA MET A 77 -8.76 -7.65 -1.64
C MET A 77 -8.62 -9.17 -1.63
N THR A 78 -7.57 -9.72 -1.00
CA THR A 78 -7.42 -11.17 -0.83
C THR A 78 -8.62 -11.76 -0.08
N LEU A 79 -9.04 -11.13 1.02
CA LEU A 79 -10.20 -11.58 1.80
C LEU A 79 -11.50 -11.47 0.98
N TYR A 80 -11.66 -10.38 0.24
CA TYR A 80 -12.82 -10.17 -0.62
C TYR A 80 -12.94 -11.25 -1.69
N VAL A 81 -11.86 -11.52 -2.43
CA VAL A 81 -11.82 -12.55 -3.47
C VAL A 81 -12.04 -13.95 -2.88
N ALA A 82 -11.46 -14.25 -1.72
CA ALA A 82 -11.67 -15.54 -1.04
C ALA A 82 -13.14 -15.74 -0.60
N ASN A 83 -13.81 -14.68 -0.17
CA ASN A 83 -15.23 -14.77 0.17
C ASN A 83 -16.10 -14.96 -1.09
N LEU A 84 -15.77 -14.28 -2.19
CA LEU A 84 -16.44 -14.47 -3.48
C LEU A 84 -16.26 -15.89 -4.01
N SER A 85 -15.06 -16.45 -3.95
CA SER A 85 -14.82 -17.83 -4.41
C SER A 85 -15.64 -18.83 -3.58
N ARG A 86 -15.68 -18.64 -2.26
CA ARG A 86 -16.50 -19.47 -1.37
C ARG A 86 -18.00 -19.38 -1.71
N GLN A 87 -18.50 -18.17 -2.00
CA GLN A 87 -19.90 -17.99 -2.41
C GLN A 87 -20.19 -18.64 -3.76
N ALA A 88 -19.28 -18.56 -4.72
CA ALA A 88 -19.40 -19.23 -6.01
C ALA A 88 -19.45 -20.76 -5.85
N ASP A 89 -18.62 -21.32 -4.95
CA ASP A 89 -18.66 -22.75 -4.61
C ASP A 89 -20.03 -23.16 -4.03
N TYR A 90 -20.61 -22.34 -3.13
CA TYR A 90 -21.95 -22.60 -2.59
C TYR A 90 -23.05 -22.45 -3.65
N ALA A 91 -22.96 -21.46 -4.53
CA ALA A 91 -23.96 -21.22 -5.58
C ALA A 91 -23.93 -22.31 -6.67
N ALA A 92 -22.78 -22.95 -6.88
CA ALA A 92 -22.65 -24.13 -7.74
C ALA A 92 -23.22 -25.41 -7.10
N GLU A 93 -23.52 -25.40 -5.79
CA GLU A 93 -24.03 -26.57 -5.04
C GLU A 93 -25.53 -26.47 -4.68
N PRO A 94 -26.46 -26.62 -5.64
CA PRO A 94 -27.80 -27.11 -5.30
C PRO A 94 -28.04 -28.61 -5.55
N ARG A 95 -27.21 -29.34 -6.33
CA ARG A 95 -27.49 -30.76 -6.71
C ARG A 95 -26.28 -31.63 -7.07
N ALA A 96 -25.18 -31.58 -6.32
CA ALA A 96 -24.19 -32.64 -6.39
C ALA A 96 -23.79 -33.08 -4.99
N LEU A 97 -24.16 -34.32 -4.65
CA LEU A 97 -23.60 -35.03 -3.51
C LEU A 97 -22.07 -35.13 -3.74
N ARG A 98 -21.29 -34.22 -3.17
CA ARG A 98 -19.85 -34.45 -3.05
C ARG A 98 -19.65 -35.53 -1.99
N PRO A 99 -19.11 -36.72 -2.32
CA PRO A 99 -18.68 -37.62 -1.27
C PRO A 99 -17.57 -36.88 -0.51
N ALA A 100 -17.66 -36.94 0.82
CA ALA A 100 -16.62 -36.46 1.70
C ALA A 100 -15.26 -36.89 1.14
N ARG A 101 -14.36 -35.92 1.00
CA ARG A 101 -12.96 -36.11 0.61
C ARG A 101 -12.33 -37.04 1.64
N LEU A 102 -12.48 -38.34 1.40
CA LEU A 102 -12.01 -39.40 2.26
C LEU A 102 -10.49 -39.44 2.09
N LEU A 103 -9.79 -39.21 3.20
CA LEU A 103 -8.43 -39.67 3.48
C LEU A 103 -7.36 -39.32 2.43
N GLN A 104 -6.61 -38.24 2.69
CA GLN A 104 -5.17 -38.30 2.48
C GLN A 104 -4.62 -39.26 3.55
N PRO A 105 -3.92 -40.34 3.16
CA PRO A 105 -2.47 -40.25 3.28
C PRO A 105 -1.68 -41.03 2.20
N LEU A 106 -0.36 -40.85 2.29
CA LEU A 106 0.76 -41.66 1.78
C LEU A 106 1.43 -41.20 0.49
N GLY A 107 2.71 -40.83 0.64
CA GLY A 107 3.68 -40.53 -0.41
C GLY A 107 4.66 -39.47 0.04
#